data_AF-A0A9W4X3Z6-F1
#
_entry.id   AF-A0A9W4X3Z6-F1
#
_cell.length_a   1.000
_cell.length_b   1.000
_cell.length_c   1.000
_cell.angle_alpha   90.00
_cell.angle_beta   90.00
_cell.angle_gamma   90.00
#
_symmetry.space_group_name_H-M   'P 1'
#
loop_
_entity.id
_entity.type
_entity.pdbx_description
1 polymer ?
#
loop_
_entity_poly.entity_id
_entity_poly.type
_entity_poly.pdbx_seq_one_letter_code
_entity_poly.pdbx_strand_id
1 'polypeptide(L)'
;MSVTVLFAMLFQTLHSYEHVYKQLTSKHCDHTYIDGQKQITHSHTADTNCQICHFTFSTFIPETFQSYSFLKVSIETCCAFFYVKTAAVFFKGSLFALRAPPSIY
;
A
#
# COMPACT_ATOMS: atom_id res chain seq x y z
N MET A 1 47.43 0.52 18.39
CA MET A 1 46.03 0.94 18.61
C MET A 1 45.18 0.79 17.36
N SER A 2 45.58 1.29 16.19
CA SER A 2 44.78 1.12 14.94
C SER A 2 44.74 -0.34 14.43
N VAL A 3 45.90 -1.02 14.36
CA VAL A 3 46.01 -2.38 13.80
C VAL A 3 45.24 -3.43 14.62
N THR A 4 45.24 -3.30 15.95
CA THR A 4 44.52 -4.20 16.86
C THR A 4 43.00 -4.10 16.70
N VAL A 5 42.48 -2.91 16.40
CA VAL A 5 41.05 -2.70 16.12
C VAL A 5 40.67 -3.33 14.78
N LEU A 6 41.50 -3.16 13.76
CA LEU A 6 41.31 -3.79 12.44
C LEU A 6 41.29 -5.32 12.53
N PHE A 7 42.20 -5.91 13.31
CA PHE A 7 42.18 -7.36 13.54
C PHE A 7 40.92 -7.82 14.27
N ALA A 8 40.49 -7.10 15.31
CA ALA A 8 39.25 -7.43 16.02
C ALA A 8 38.03 -7.40 15.09
N MET A 9 37.94 -6.38 14.23
CA MET A 9 36.88 -6.28 13.21
C MET A 9 36.95 -7.43 12.20
N LEU A 10 38.14 -7.79 11.71
CA LEU A 10 38.33 -8.88 10.74
C LEU A 10 37.93 -10.25 11.31
N PHE A 11 38.34 -10.56 12.54
CA PHE A 11 37.98 -11.84 13.16
C PHE A 11 36.48 -11.93 13.45
N GLN A 12 35.86 -10.82 13.84
CA GLN A 12 34.42 -10.78 14.07
C GLN A 12 33.61 -10.96 12.78
N THR A 13 34.10 -10.44 11.63
CA THR A 13 33.44 -10.63 10.33
C THR A 13 33.68 -12.02 9.74
N LEU A 14 34.86 -12.61 9.92
CA LEU A 14 35.12 -13.97 9.45
C LEU A 14 34.24 -15.00 10.19
N HIS A 15 34.13 -14.86 11.51
CA HIS A 15 33.29 -15.74 12.32
C HIS A 15 31.80 -15.59 11.98
N SER A 16 31.32 -14.38 11.69
CA SER A 16 29.94 -14.19 11.25
C SER A 16 29.66 -14.82 9.87
N TYR A 17 30.65 -14.83 8.96
CA TYR A 17 30.52 -15.48 7.66
C TYR A 17 30.41 -17.01 7.77
N GLU A 18 31.15 -17.64 8.69
CA GLU A 18 31.01 -19.08 8.95
C GLU A 18 29.57 -19.43 9.37
N HIS A 19 28.97 -18.61 10.23
CA HIS A 19 27.56 -18.77 10.61
C HIS A 19 26.61 -18.62 9.42
N VAL A 20 26.83 -17.65 8.52
CA VAL A 20 26.07 -17.52 7.25
C VAL A 20 26.18 -18.81 6.45
N TYR A 21 27.41 -19.28 6.22
CA TYR A 21 27.67 -20.44 5.38
C TYR A 21 26.99 -21.70 5.95
N LYS A 22 27.05 -21.89 7.28
CA LYS A 22 26.41 -23.00 7.96
C LYS A 22 24.88 -22.93 7.87
N GLN A 23 24.29 -21.74 7.97
CA GLN A 23 22.85 -21.55 7.82
C GLN A 23 22.38 -21.81 6.37
N LEU A 24 23.12 -21.33 5.37
CA LEU A 24 22.83 -21.58 3.94
C LEU A 24 23.03 -23.05 3.55
N THR A 25 24.03 -23.71 4.13
CA THR A 25 24.33 -25.13 3.85
C THR A 25 23.44 -26.08 4.66
N SER A 26 22.82 -25.61 5.75
CA SER A 26 21.91 -26.44 6.54
C SER A 26 20.77 -26.92 5.64
N LYS A 27 20.58 -28.25 5.61
CA LYS A 27 19.55 -28.84 4.76
C LYS A 27 18.18 -28.40 5.27
N HIS A 28 17.37 -27.84 4.38
CA HIS A 28 15.95 -27.65 4.63
C HIS A 28 15.34 -29.02 4.91
N CYS A 29 14.79 -29.20 6.11
CA CYS A 29 14.15 -30.44 6.51
C CYS A 29 12.63 -30.22 6.54
N ASP A 30 11.92 -30.91 5.66
CA ASP A 30 10.46 -31.01 5.71
C ASP A 30 10.07 -32.10 6.72
N HIS A 31 9.56 -31.72 7.89
CA HIS A 31 9.06 -32.70 8.87
C HIS A 31 7.63 -33.07 8.52
N THR A 32 7.41 -34.32 8.13
CA THR A 32 6.05 -34.88 8.07
C THR A 32 5.61 -35.19 9.49
N TYR A 33 4.71 -34.37 10.05
CA TYR A 33 4.21 -34.56 11.40
C TYR A 33 3.26 -35.78 11.47
N ILE A 34 3.66 -36.82 12.18
CA ILE A 34 2.80 -37.98 12.48
C ILE A 34 2.34 -37.85 13.93
N ASP A 35 1.02 -37.88 14.15
CA ASP A 35 0.44 -37.70 15.48
C ASP A 35 0.97 -38.76 16.46
N GLY A 36 1.44 -38.30 17.63
CA GLY A 36 2.03 -39.15 18.66
C GLY A 36 3.55 -39.46 18.53
N GLN A 37 4.21 -39.11 17.43
CA GLN A 37 5.66 -39.31 17.27
C GLN A 37 6.41 -37.97 17.24
N LYS A 38 6.78 -37.48 18.43
CA LYS A 38 7.65 -36.30 18.57
C LYS A 38 9.10 -36.69 18.21
N GLN A 39 9.45 -36.61 16.93
CA GLN A 39 10.83 -36.82 16.49
C GLN A 39 11.65 -35.56 16.74
N ILE A 40 12.51 -35.57 17.76
CA ILE A 40 13.49 -34.50 18.01
C ILE A 40 14.68 -34.75 17.08
N THR A 41 14.56 -34.41 15.80
CA THR A 41 15.62 -34.68 14.80
C THR A 41 16.59 -33.52 14.63
N HIS A 42 16.23 -32.30 15.04
CA HIS A 42 17.11 -31.14 15.24
C HIS A 42 16.28 -29.96 15.74
N SER A 43 16.92 -28.98 16.37
CA SER A 43 16.27 -27.72 16.75
C SER A 43 16.27 -26.75 15.56
N HIS A 44 15.08 -26.23 15.20
CA HIS A 44 14.92 -25.06 14.31
C HIS A 44 15.14 -23.74 15.04
N THR A 45 15.50 -23.79 16.31
CA THR A 45 16.13 -22.65 16.96
C THR A 45 17.51 -22.53 16.31
N ALA A 46 17.53 -21.97 15.09
CA ALA A 46 18.71 -21.40 14.51
C ALA A 46 19.39 -20.63 15.64
N ASP A 47 20.68 -20.90 15.77
CA ASP A 47 21.66 -20.26 16.64
C ASP A 47 21.71 -18.76 16.30
N THR A 48 20.59 -18.07 16.51
CA THR A 48 20.33 -16.69 16.08
C THR A 48 21.15 -15.70 16.88
N ASN A 49 21.73 -16.17 18.00
CA ASN A 49 22.53 -15.39 18.93
C ASN A 49 23.82 -16.14 19.30
N CYS A 50 24.86 -15.89 18.52
CA CYS A 50 26.25 -16.18 18.88
C CYS A 50 26.68 -15.27 20.04
N GLN A 51 26.93 -15.82 21.23
CA GLN A 51 27.36 -15.06 22.43
C GLN A 51 28.71 -14.33 22.25
N ILE A 52 29.49 -14.73 21.25
CA ILE A 52 30.84 -14.19 20.98
C ILE A 52 30.78 -13.03 19.98
N CYS A 53 29.95 -13.16 18.96
CA CYS A 53 29.88 -12.22 17.85
C CYS A 53 28.67 -11.29 17.92
N HIS A 54 27.68 -11.58 18.80
CA HIS A 54 26.46 -10.80 19.03
C HIS A 54 25.77 -10.34 17.74
N PHE A 55 25.94 -11.12 16.67
CA PHE A 55 25.47 -10.79 15.34
C PHE A 55 24.16 -11.51 15.09
N THR A 56 23.07 -10.76 15.03
CA THR A 56 21.74 -11.26 14.67
C THR A 56 21.40 -10.80 13.26
N PHE A 57 21.01 -11.74 12.39
CA PHE A 57 20.51 -11.41 11.07
C PHE A 57 19.10 -10.83 11.19
N SER A 58 18.91 -9.60 10.69
CA SER A 58 17.59 -9.07 10.43
C SER A 58 17.08 -9.60 9.10
N THR A 59 15.83 -10.06 9.05
CA THR A 59 15.14 -10.44 7.80
C THR A 59 14.62 -9.24 7.02
N PHE A 60 15.07 -8.03 7.37
CA PHE A 60 14.67 -6.80 6.72
C PHE A 60 15.18 -6.74 5.27
N ILE A 61 14.24 -6.72 4.32
CA ILE A 61 14.52 -6.50 2.90
C ILE A 61 14.19 -5.03 2.60
N PRO A 62 15.15 -4.19 2.20
CA PRO A 62 14.86 -2.81 1.83
C PRO A 62 14.01 -2.79 0.56
N GLU A 63 12.76 -2.35 0.69
CA GLU A 63 11.84 -2.18 -0.43
C GLU A 63 12.09 -0.82 -1.11
N THR A 64 12.52 -0.83 -2.35
CA THR A 64 12.64 0.38 -3.16
C THR A 64 11.29 0.71 -3.76
N PHE A 65 10.53 1.62 -3.14
CA PHE A 65 9.28 2.11 -3.70
C PHE A 65 9.54 2.94 -4.96
N GLN A 66 8.95 2.56 -6.08
CA GLN A 66 8.98 3.35 -7.30
C GLN A 66 7.88 4.41 -7.25
N SER A 67 8.26 5.68 -7.32
CA SER A 67 7.31 6.80 -7.35
C SER A 67 6.67 6.93 -8.75
N TYR A 68 5.35 7.00 -8.81
CA TYR A 68 4.60 7.28 -10.04
C TYR A 68 4.08 8.72 -10.02
N SER A 69 4.27 9.43 -11.13
CA SER A 69 3.74 10.78 -11.33
C SER A 69 2.59 10.74 -12.34
N PHE A 70 1.42 11.24 -11.95
CA PHE A 70 0.26 11.33 -12.83
C PHE A 70 0.24 12.67 -13.57
N LEU A 71 0.07 12.63 -14.89
CA LEU A 71 -0.14 13.84 -15.69
C LEU A 71 -1.60 14.29 -15.55
N LYS A 72 -1.81 15.46 -14.92
CA LYS A 72 -3.13 16.10 -14.90
C LYS A 72 -3.35 16.87 -16.21
N VAL A 73 -4.17 16.33 -17.10
CA VAL A 73 -4.60 17.03 -18.32
C VAL A 73 -5.84 17.87 -17.99
N SER A 74 -5.74 19.19 -18.14
CA SER A 74 -6.92 20.09 -18.09
C SER A 74 -7.46 20.23 -19.51
N ILE A 75 -8.71 19.82 -19.72
CA ILE A 75 -9.43 20.06 -20.98
C ILE A 75 -10.40 21.19 -20.71
N GLU A 76 -10.06 22.39 -21.19
CA GLU A 76 -10.93 23.56 -21.10
C GLU A 76 -12.14 23.34 -22.02
N THR A 77 -13.31 23.08 -21.42
CA THR A 77 -14.56 22.94 -22.17
C THR A 77 -15.16 24.32 -22.39
N CYS A 78 -15.26 24.75 -23.65
CA CYS A 78 -15.87 26.04 -23.96
C CYS A 78 -17.39 25.97 -23.73
N CYS A 79 -17.90 26.75 -22.77
CA CYS A 79 -19.33 26.89 -22.53
C CYS A 79 -19.97 27.71 -23.66
N ALA A 80 -20.70 27.05 -24.56
CA ALA A 80 -21.53 27.72 -25.56
C ALA A 80 -22.84 28.18 -24.92
N PHE A 81 -23.00 29.49 -24.73
CA PHE A 81 -24.27 30.08 -24.30
C PHE A 81 -25.14 30.36 -25.54
N PHE A 82 -26.26 29.66 -25.67
CA PHE A 82 -27.25 29.92 -26.71
C PHE A 82 -28.34 30.85 -26.16
N TYR A 83 -28.54 31.99 -26.79
CA TYR A 83 -29.66 32.88 -26.49
C TYR A 83 -30.88 32.43 -27.29
N VAL A 84 -31.88 31.84 -26.64
CA VAL A 84 -33.17 31.57 -27.28
C VAL A 84 -34.06 32.81 -27.11
N LYS A 85 -34.47 33.40 -28.22
CA LYS A 85 -35.45 34.50 -28.20
C LYS A 85 -36.83 33.88 -27.95
N THR A 86 -37.26 33.83 -26.70
CA THR A 86 -38.62 33.42 -26.36
C THR A 86 -39.60 34.50 -26.86
N ALA A 87 -40.49 34.13 -27.76
CA ALA A 87 -41.62 34.98 -28.13
C ALA A 87 -42.56 35.04 -26.92
N ALA A 88 -42.58 36.17 -26.21
CA ALA A 88 -43.50 36.39 -25.12
C ALA A 88 -44.93 36.47 -25.67
N VAL A 89 -45.69 35.38 -25.53
CA VAL A 89 -47.11 35.37 -25.85
C VAL A 89 -47.84 36.04 -24.68
N PHE A 90 -47.98 37.37 -24.74
CA PHE A 90 -48.74 38.10 -23.74
C PHE A 90 -50.23 37.81 -23.91
N PHE A 91 -50.89 37.38 -22.83
CA PHE A 91 -52.33 37.15 -22.82
C PHE A 91 -53.07 38.49 -22.93
N LYS A 92 -53.60 38.79 -24.11
CA LYS A 92 -54.20 40.10 -24.44
C LYS A 92 -55.72 40.10 -24.22
N GLY A 93 -56.19 39.82 -23.00
CA GLY A 93 -57.60 40.05 -22.68
C GLY A 93 -58.10 39.32 -21.44
N SER A 94 -58.70 40.09 -20.52
CA SER A 94 -59.60 39.56 -19.50
C SER A 94 -60.77 38.88 -20.20
N LEU A 95 -60.95 37.58 -19.99
CA LEU A 95 -62.20 36.89 -20.31
C LEU A 95 -63.27 37.51 -19.43
N PHE A 96 -64.10 38.40 -19.99
CA PHE A 96 -65.32 38.92 -19.35
C PHE A 96 -66.40 37.83 -19.27
N ALA A 97 -66.04 36.65 -18.80
CA ALA A 97 -66.99 35.65 -18.37
C ALA A 97 -67.45 36.04 -16.94
N LEU A 98 -68.72 36.42 -16.82
CA LEU A 98 -69.47 36.62 -15.58
C LEU A 98 -69.25 37.96 -14.83
N ARG A 99 -69.92 39.02 -15.33
CA ARG A 99 -70.47 40.08 -14.46
C ARG A 99 -71.98 40.28 -14.69
N ALA A 100 -72.70 39.23 -15.09
CA ALA A 100 -74.15 39.27 -15.03
C ALA A 100 -74.58 39.02 -13.56
N PRO A 101 -75.35 39.93 -12.93
CA PRO A 101 -75.90 39.70 -11.59
C PRO A 101 -76.89 38.52 -11.62
N PRO A 102 -77.05 37.76 -10.51
CA PRO A 102 -78.01 36.66 -10.45
C PRO A 102 -79.43 37.20 -10.67
N SER A 103 -80.14 36.66 -11.67
CA SER A 103 -81.56 36.95 -11.86
C SER A 103 -82.35 36.27 -10.75
N ILE A 104 -83.06 37.06 -9.96
CA ILE A 104 -84.13 36.56 -9.08
C ILE A 104 -85.44 36.97 -9.76
N TYR A 105 -86.03 36.05 -10.51
CA TYR A 105 -87.48 36.01 -10.76
C TYR A 105 -87.89 34.60 -11.18
#